data_AF-A0AA47NRQ7-F1
#
_entry.id   AF-A0AA47NRQ7-F1
#
_cell.length_a   1.000
_cell.length_b   1.000
_cell.length_c   1.000
_cell.angle_alpha   90.00
_cell.angle_beta   90.00
_cell.angle_gamma   90.00
#
_symmetry.space_group_name_H-M   'P 1'
#
loop_
_entity.id
_entity.type
_entity.pdbx_description
1 polymer ?
#
loop_
_entity_poly.entity_id
_entity_poly.type
_entity_poly.pdbx_seq_one_letter_code
_entity_poly.pdbx_strand_id
1 'polypeptide(L)'
;MGLVLKSDVKAPGFFRGDGSEKCTVQEWEELMLVYMRRKGFNTQEQSDEVLSKLMGRARDVVRVGLRSDPRIDLSQGPGPIFDILKQHFSDIVYSDMPIADFYTTLPLTGEKPFDYWIRLNRAIDVAGDCIRRQGKKLEDPAREVVAMFIRHCPDPGLCLIFKCKPLLQWTAGEVHERLEEHQRENKAKHSTCPPVTVSLKQGVSSPVALPKDNPVAAAAPRPAPVAASSHNPAEPFAQVIALLERVLEQRPQQTVETNGSRPQQRFRRRLNPSLPCAICGGG
;
A
#
# COMPACT_ATOMS: atom_id res chain seq x y z
N MET A 1 31.67 -19.84 36.05
CA MET A 1 32.20 -19.40 34.74
C MET A 1 31.21 -19.78 33.66
N GLY A 2 30.48 -18.81 33.09
CA GLY A 2 29.53 -19.05 32.01
C GLY A 2 30.19 -18.72 30.67
N LEU A 3 30.46 -19.75 29.86
CA LEU A 3 30.88 -19.59 28.46
C LEU A 3 29.67 -19.14 27.65
N VAL A 4 29.58 -17.84 27.37
CA VAL A 4 28.65 -17.31 26.37
C VAL A 4 29.21 -17.67 25.00
N LEU A 5 28.58 -18.64 24.31
CA LEU A 5 28.80 -18.85 22.88
C LEU A 5 28.45 -17.54 22.16
N LYS A 6 29.46 -16.75 21.79
CA LYS A 6 29.30 -15.73 20.76
C LYS A 6 28.96 -16.48 19.48
N SER A 7 27.66 -16.55 19.15
CA SER A 7 27.18 -17.08 17.87
C SER A 7 28.01 -16.47 16.75
N ASP A 8 28.71 -17.31 15.99
CA ASP A 8 29.63 -16.83 14.98
C ASP A 8 28.81 -16.19 13.84
N VAL A 9 28.73 -14.86 13.84
CA VAL A 9 27.97 -14.11 12.84
C VAL A 9 28.74 -14.19 11.53
N LYS A 10 28.21 -14.93 10.57
CA LYS A 10 28.77 -15.06 9.22
C LYS A 10 28.93 -13.67 8.59
N ALA A 11 30.16 -13.34 8.23
CA ALA A 11 30.47 -12.09 7.55
C ALA A 11 29.84 -12.06 6.14
N PRO A 12 29.36 -10.90 5.68
CA PRO A 12 28.92 -10.72 4.29
C PRO A 12 30.07 -10.98 3.31
N GLY A 13 29.70 -11.40 2.09
CA GLY A 13 30.65 -11.56 1.00
C GLY A 13 31.25 -10.22 0.56
N PHE A 14 32.33 -10.29 -0.22
CA PHE A 14 32.90 -9.09 -0.84
C PHE A 14 31.99 -8.55 -1.94
N PHE A 15 31.95 -7.22 -2.09
CA PHE A 15 31.26 -6.53 -3.18
C PHE A 15 32.29 -5.97 -4.18
N ARG A 16 32.23 -6.41 -5.44
CA ARG A 16 33.17 -6.07 -6.53
C ARG A 16 32.64 -5.01 -7.48
N GLY A 17 31.33 -4.90 -7.64
CA GLY A 17 30.68 -3.95 -8.56
C GLY A 17 30.91 -4.29 -10.04
N ASP A 18 31.14 -5.55 -10.37
CA ASP A 18 31.30 -6.06 -11.74
C ASP A 18 30.10 -6.89 -12.21
N GLY A 19 29.05 -7.02 -11.39
CA GLY A 19 27.86 -7.80 -11.68
C GLY A 19 28.02 -9.29 -11.35
N SER A 20 29.15 -9.70 -10.76
CA SER A 20 29.34 -11.06 -10.26
C SER A 20 28.64 -11.31 -8.91
N GLU A 21 28.10 -10.27 -8.29
CA GLU A 21 27.40 -10.34 -7.03
C GLU A 21 26.09 -11.12 -7.14
N LYS A 22 25.78 -11.90 -6.10
CA LYS A 22 24.50 -12.62 -6.00
C LYS A 22 23.36 -11.76 -5.45
N CYS A 23 23.67 -10.58 -4.94
CA CYS A 23 22.74 -9.67 -4.30
C CYS A 23 23.00 -8.24 -4.79
N THR A 24 21.97 -7.42 -4.71
CA THR A 24 22.01 -5.99 -5.00
C THR A 24 22.83 -5.23 -3.95
N VAL A 25 23.19 -3.98 -4.25
CA VAL A 25 23.85 -3.07 -3.29
C VAL A 25 23.02 -2.91 -2.02
N GLN A 26 21.70 -2.78 -2.15
CA GLN A 26 20.79 -2.56 -1.04
C GLN A 26 20.73 -3.78 -0.11
N GLU A 27 20.58 -4.97 -0.67
CA GLU A 27 20.63 -6.21 0.11
C GLU A 27 21.99 -6.40 0.79
N TRP A 28 23.08 -6.06 0.09
CA TRP A 28 24.42 -6.15 0.65
C TRP A 28 24.65 -5.17 1.80
N GLU A 29 24.18 -3.93 1.68
CA GLU A 29 24.19 -2.95 2.77
C GLU A 29 23.41 -3.44 3.99
N GLU A 30 22.20 -3.98 3.80
CA GLU A 30 21.40 -4.53 4.89
C GLU A 30 22.15 -5.65 5.63
N LEU A 31 22.77 -6.56 4.88
CA LEU A 31 23.61 -7.62 5.45
C LEU A 31 24.81 -7.05 6.23
N MET A 32 25.48 -6.02 5.71
CA MET A 32 26.58 -5.34 6.39
C MET A 32 26.13 -4.65 7.67
N LEU A 33 25.01 -3.90 7.64
CA LEU A 33 24.48 -3.21 8.81
C LEU A 33 24.07 -4.20 9.91
N VAL A 34 23.44 -5.32 9.55
CA VAL A 34 23.08 -6.39 10.50
C VAL A 34 24.33 -7.05 11.06
N TYR A 35 25.31 -7.39 10.21
CA TYR A 35 26.57 -7.97 10.63
C TYR A 35 27.32 -7.07 11.61
N MET A 36 27.44 -5.78 11.28
CA MET A 36 28.18 -4.83 12.12
C MET A 36 27.49 -4.61 13.45
N ARG A 37 26.15 -4.48 13.45
CA ARG A 37 25.34 -4.35 14.67
C ARG A 37 25.52 -5.56 15.60
N ARG A 38 25.57 -6.78 15.05
CA ARG A 38 25.74 -8.01 15.86
C ARG A 38 27.16 -8.18 16.39
N LYS A 39 28.18 -7.73 15.65
CA LYS A 39 29.58 -7.75 16.11
C LYS A 39 29.91 -6.61 17.08
N GLY A 40 29.09 -5.55 17.09
CA GLY A 40 29.22 -4.43 18.02
C GLY A 40 30.31 -3.43 17.64
N PHE A 41 30.55 -3.23 16.34
CA PHE A 41 31.53 -2.26 15.86
C PHE A 41 31.15 -0.82 16.24
N ASN A 42 32.14 -0.04 16.65
CA ASN A 42 31.95 1.39 16.85
C ASN A 42 31.85 2.14 15.50
N THR A 43 31.35 3.38 15.51
CA THR A 43 31.07 4.15 14.30
C THR A 43 32.27 4.31 13.36
N GLN A 44 33.48 4.42 13.92
CA GLN A 44 34.71 4.58 13.15
C GLN A 44 35.14 3.26 12.49
N GLU A 45 35.06 2.15 13.23
CA GLU A 45 35.36 0.81 12.71
C GLU A 45 34.38 0.36 11.62
N GLN A 46 33.13 0.82 11.67
CA GLN A 46 32.11 0.45 10.68
C GLN A 46 32.50 0.90 9.26
N SER A 47 33.04 2.11 9.13
CA SER A 47 33.52 2.63 7.83
C SER A 47 34.68 1.79 7.30
N ASP A 48 35.66 1.49 8.13
CA ASP A 48 36.83 0.68 7.76
C ASP A 48 36.44 -0.76 7.40
N GLU A 49 35.53 -1.38 8.17
CA GLU A 49 35.02 -2.72 7.90
C GLU A 49 34.31 -2.77 6.54
N VAL A 50 33.43 -1.80 6.24
CA VAL A 50 32.75 -1.71 4.94
C VAL A 50 33.77 -1.58 3.81
N LEU A 51 34.75 -0.68 3.93
CA LEU A 51 35.81 -0.51 2.93
C LEU A 51 36.63 -1.79 2.73
N SER A 52 36.89 -2.56 3.79
CA SER A 52 37.62 -3.83 3.72
C SER A 52 36.88 -4.90 2.90
N LYS A 53 35.54 -4.82 2.84
CA LYS A 53 34.68 -5.73 2.08
C LYS A 53 34.43 -5.29 0.64
N LEU A 54 34.95 -4.14 0.24
CA LEU A 54 34.93 -3.70 -1.16
C LEU A 54 36.14 -4.22 -1.93
N MET A 55 35.90 -4.71 -3.13
CA MET A 55 36.93 -5.16 -4.07
C MET A 55 36.67 -4.60 -5.47
N GLY A 56 37.64 -4.81 -6.38
CA GLY A 56 37.49 -4.49 -7.80
C GLY A 56 36.99 -3.07 -8.07
N ARG A 57 36.02 -2.97 -8.99
CA ARG A 57 35.45 -1.69 -9.45
C ARG A 57 34.75 -0.93 -8.33
N ALA A 58 34.02 -1.60 -7.46
CA ALA A 58 33.33 -0.98 -6.34
C ALA A 58 34.30 -0.25 -5.40
N ARG A 59 35.44 -0.87 -5.08
CA ARG A 59 36.48 -0.25 -4.27
C ARG A 59 37.06 0.99 -4.94
N ASP A 60 37.32 0.92 -6.24
CA ASP A 60 37.93 2.02 -6.99
C ASP A 60 36.97 3.20 -7.13
N VAL A 61 35.70 2.94 -7.43
CA VAL A 61 34.63 3.96 -7.47
C VAL A 61 34.49 4.66 -6.13
N VAL A 62 34.41 3.92 -5.03
CA VAL A 62 34.30 4.52 -3.68
C VAL A 62 35.53 5.37 -3.35
N ARG A 63 36.74 4.87 -3.61
CA ARG A 63 37.96 5.66 -3.39
C ARG A 63 38.00 6.95 -4.20
N VAL A 64 37.60 6.90 -5.46
CA VAL A 64 37.54 8.09 -6.32
C VAL A 64 36.48 9.06 -5.80
N GLY A 65 35.29 8.56 -5.44
CA GLY A 65 34.22 9.37 -4.86
C GLY A 65 34.65 10.11 -3.59
N LEU A 66 35.24 9.38 -2.63
CA LEU A 66 35.75 9.96 -1.37
C LEU A 66 36.86 10.99 -1.59
N ARG A 67 37.73 10.79 -2.58
CA ARG A 67 38.79 11.77 -2.92
C ARG A 67 38.25 13.01 -3.63
N SER A 68 37.14 12.87 -4.34
CA SER A 68 36.58 13.93 -5.19
C SER A 68 35.69 14.89 -4.41
N ASP A 69 35.13 14.47 -3.27
CA ASP A 69 34.30 15.33 -2.41
C ASP A 69 34.83 15.36 -0.97
N PRO A 70 35.58 16.41 -0.60
CA PRO A 70 36.12 16.59 0.76
C PRO A 70 35.06 16.77 1.86
N ARG A 71 33.78 16.98 1.49
CA ARG A 71 32.68 17.13 2.45
C ARG A 71 32.18 15.79 2.98
N ILE A 72 32.57 14.68 2.35
CA ILE A 72 32.18 13.35 2.80
C ILE A 72 32.95 13.02 4.07
N ASP A 73 32.21 12.97 5.19
CA ASP A 73 32.74 12.60 6.49
C ASP A 73 32.35 11.16 6.85
N LEU A 74 33.35 10.30 7.02
CA LEU A 74 33.18 8.91 7.44
C LEU A 74 33.24 8.73 8.97
N SER A 75 33.47 9.81 9.73
CA SER A 75 33.49 9.78 11.21
C SER A 75 32.13 9.45 11.80
N GLN A 76 31.05 9.78 11.07
CA GLN A 76 29.67 9.52 11.46
C GLN A 76 29.17 8.14 10.99
N GLY A 77 30.03 7.36 10.34
CA GLY A 77 29.77 5.97 9.96
C GLY A 77 29.79 5.72 8.45
N PRO A 78 29.41 4.51 8.02
CA PRO A 78 29.60 4.04 6.65
C PRO A 78 28.56 4.55 5.64
N GLY A 79 27.58 5.35 6.07
CA GLY A 79 26.48 5.83 5.24
C GLY A 79 26.92 6.40 3.88
N PRO A 80 27.90 7.32 3.84
CA PRO A 80 28.37 7.87 2.58
C PRO A 80 28.98 6.85 1.61
N ILE A 81 29.57 5.76 2.13
CA ILE A 81 30.11 4.68 1.30
C ILE A 81 28.95 3.97 0.59
N PHE A 82 27.87 3.66 1.31
CA PHE A 82 26.69 3.03 0.72
C PHE A 82 26.01 3.94 -0.30
N ASP A 83 25.98 5.25 -0.06
CA ASP A 83 25.40 6.21 -1.01
C ASP A 83 26.17 6.27 -2.33
N ILE A 84 27.51 6.28 -2.28
CA ILE A 84 28.34 6.19 -3.50
C ILE A 84 28.07 4.87 -4.22
N LEU A 85 28.04 3.74 -3.50
CA LEU A 85 27.78 2.43 -4.11
C LEU A 85 26.42 2.40 -4.79
N LYS A 86 25.38 2.90 -4.12
CA LYS A 86 24.03 2.95 -4.68
C LYS A 86 23.98 3.84 -5.92
N GLN A 87 24.64 4.98 -5.93
CA GLN A 87 24.66 5.87 -7.08
C GLN A 87 25.24 5.20 -8.34
N HIS A 88 26.21 4.30 -8.18
CA HIS A 88 26.93 3.70 -9.30
C HIS A 88 26.50 2.27 -9.68
N PHE A 89 25.94 1.51 -8.73
CA PHE A 89 25.66 0.07 -8.90
C PHE A 89 24.21 -0.31 -8.59
N SER A 90 23.34 0.64 -8.20
CA SER A 90 21.91 0.36 -8.04
C SER A 90 21.22 0.33 -9.40
N ASP A 91 20.30 -0.60 -9.59
CA ASP A 91 19.40 -0.63 -10.76
C ASP A 91 18.34 0.48 -10.71
N ILE A 92 18.20 1.14 -9.57
CA ILE A 92 17.24 2.22 -9.33
C ILE A 92 17.81 3.51 -9.93
N VAL A 93 17.11 4.06 -10.93
CA VAL A 93 17.45 5.35 -11.53
C VAL A 93 17.13 6.46 -10.52
N TYR A 94 18.17 7.17 -10.09
CA TYR A 94 18.03 8.32 -9.22
C TYR A 94 17.70 9.56 -10.06
N SER A 95 16.59 10.21 -9.72
CA SER A 95 16.12 11.44 -10.37
C SER A 95 16.43 12.64 -9.50
N ASP A 96 16.64 13.79 -10.15
CA ASP A 96 16.74 15.08 -9.48
C ASP A 96 15.41 15.54 -8.89
N MET A 97 14.29 14.94 -9.35
CA MET A 97 12.93 15.23 -8.88
C MET A 97 12.24 13.98 -8.32
N PRO A 98 12.76 13.37 -7.24
CA PRO A 98 12.29 12.08 -6.74
C PRO A 98 10.83 12.08 -6.30
N ILE A 99 10.33 13.20 -5.77
CA ILE A 99 8.92 13.32 -5.37
C ILE A 99 7.99 13.43 -6.58
N ALA A 100 8.45 14.04 -7.68
CA ALA A 100 7.67 14.10 -8.91
C ALA A 100 7.49 12.68 -9.47
N ASP A 101 8.56 11.89 -9.48
CA ASP A 101 8.51 10.51 -9.95
C ASP A 101 7.55 9.66 -9.12
N PHE A 102 7.52 9.85 -7.79
CA PHE A 102 6.51 9.23 -6.94
C PHE A 102 5.09 9.57 -7.41
N TYR A 103 4.78 10.83 -7.69
CA TYR A 103 3.45 11.23 -8.18
C TYR A 103 3.13 10.71 -9.60
N THR A 104 4.13 10.31 -10.37
CA THR A 104 3.92 9.62 -11.66
C THR A 104 3.64 8.13 -11.53
N THR A 105 3.74 7.57 -10.32
CA THR A 105 3.45 6.16 -10.03
C THR A 105 1.93 5.93 -10.02
N LEU A 106 1.31 5.98 -11.20
CA LEU A 106 -0.11 5.72 -11.41
C LEU A 106 -0.38 4.22 -11.58
N PRO A 107 -1.61 3.73 -11.28
CA PRO A 107 -1.98 2.34 -11.51
C PRO A 107 -1.86 1.96 -12.99
N LEU A 108 -1.37 0.76 -13.26
CA LEU A 108 -1.34 0.20 -14.62
C LEU A 108 -2.73 -0.31 -15.01
N THR A 109 -2.99 -0.41 -16.31
CA THR A 109 -4.26 -0.96 -16.81
C THR A 109 -4.44 -2.41 -16.36
N GLY A 110 -5.50 -2.68 -15.60
CA GLY A 110 -5.80 -4.02 -15.09
C GLY A 110 -4.93 -4.45 -13.88
N GLU A 111 -4.14 -3.55 -13.31
CA GLU A 111 -3.36 -3.82 -12.09
C GLU A 111 -4.28 -4.07 -10.90
N LYS A 112 -3.96 -5.07 -10.08
CA LYS A 112 -4.72 -5.33 -8.87
C LYS A 112 -4.44 -4.23 -7.84
N PRO A 113 -5.44 -3.84 -7.02
CA PRO A 113 -5.26 -2.83 -5.97
C PRO A 113 -4.08 -3.10 -5.05
N PHE A 114 -3.87 -4.35 -4.65
CA PHE A 114 -2.77 -4.74 -3.77
C PHE A 114 -1.40 -4.58 -4.43
N ASP A 115 -1.29 -4.89 -5.73
CA ASP A 115 -0.05 -4.76 -6.49
C ASP A 115 0.32 -3.27 -6.66
N TYR A 116 -0.67 -2.42 -6.96
CA TYR A 116 -0.49 -0.98 -7.01
C TYR A 116 -0.04 -0.42 -5.65
N TRP A 117 -0.66 -0.87 -4.54
CA TRP A 117 -0.27 -0.47 -3.20
C TRP A 117 1.20 -0.78 -2.89
N ILE A 118 1.68 -1.99 -3.25
CA ILE A 118 3.09 -2.38 -3.07
C ILE A 118 4.01 -1.48 -3.89
N ARG A 119 3.69 -1.28 -5.18
CA ARG A 119 4.51 -0.48 -6.09
C ARG A 119 4.61 0.98 -5.64
N LEU A 120 3.51 1.54 -5.12
CA LEU A 120 3.45 2.89 -4.60
C LEU A 120 4.29 3.05 -3.32
N ASN A 121 4.24 2.09 -2.40
CA ASN A 121 5.11 2.08 -1.21
C ASN A 121 6.60 1.99 -1.62
N ARG A 122 6.94 1.11 -2.57
CA ARG A 122 8.30 1.04 -3.09
C ARG A 122 8.76 2.36 -3.73
N ALA A 123 7.86 3.04 -4.45
CA ALA A 123 8.17 4.33 -5.07
C ALA A 123 8.42 5.43 -4.02
N ILE A 124 7.66 5.49 -2.92
CA ILE A 124 7.91 6.47 -1.86
C ILE A 124 9.22 6.18 -1.12
N ASP A 125 9.58 4.90 -0.93
CA ASP A 125 10.84 4.50 -0.30
C ASP A 125 12.02 4.95 -1.15
N VAL A 126 11.95 4.72 -2.47
CA VAL A 126 12.95 5.21 -3.43
C VAL A 126 13.04 6.74 -3.38
N ALA A 127 11.91 7.44 -3.40
CA ALA A 127 11.91 8.89 -3.33
C ALA A 127 12.51 9.41 -2.01
N GLY A 128 12.17 8.79 -0.88
CA GLY A 128 12.71 9.09 0.43
C GLY A 128 14.22 8.87 0.50
N ASP A 129 14.72 7.80 -0.10
CA ASP A 129 16.15 7.52 -0.22
C ASP A 129 16.88 8.59 -1.05
N CYS A 130 16.32 9.01 -2.18
CA CYS A 130 16.88 10.08 -3.00
C CYS A 130 16.95 11.40 -2.22
N ILE A 131 15.85 11.77 -1.54
CA ILE A 131 15.75 13.00 -0.75
C ILE A 131 16.73 12.99 0.42
N ARG A 132 16.90 11.84 1.09
CA ARG A 132 17.84 11.66 2.20
C ARG A 132 19.28 11.94 1.77
N ARG A 133 19.69 11.47 0.59
CA ARG A 133 21.03 11.74 0.05
C ARG A 133 21.26 13.20 -0.32
N GLN A 134 20.18 13.94 -0.64
CA GLN A 134 20.24 15.39 -0.81
C GLN A 134 20.31 16.15 0.52
N GLY A 135 20.45 15.46 1.67
CA GLY A 135 20.49 16.06 2.99
C GLY A 135 19.13 16.58 3.48
N LYS A 136 18.04 16.13 2.85
CA LYS A 136 16.66 16.51 3.20
C LYS A 136 15.92 15.32 3.80
N LYS A 137 14.76 15.57 4.42
CA LYS A 137 13.87 14.53 4.93
C LYS A 137 12.52 14.62 4.22
N LEU A 138 11.99 13.47 3.81
CA LEU A 138 10.62 13.39 3.31
C LEU A 138 9.65 13.45 4.49
N GLU A 139 8.74 14.43 4.47
CA GLU A 139 7.71 14.56 5.49
C GLU A 139 6.55 13.59 5.21
N ASP A 140 6.13 12.89 6.26
CA ASP A 140 4.94 12.02 6.30
C ASP A 140 4.72 11.13 5.05
N PRO A 141 5.67 10.24 4.71
CA PRO A 141 5.59 9.39 3.51
C PRO A 141 4.34 8.50 3.49
N ALA A 142 3.89 8.03 4.67
CA ALA A 142 2.71 7.18 4.78
C ALA A 142 1.44 7.90 4.30
N ARG A 143 1.30 9.19 4.63
CA ARG A 143 0.17 10.00 4.20
C ARG A 143 0.19 10.26 2.70
N GLU A 144 1.36 10.48 2.11
CA GLU A 144 1.50 10.64 0.65
C GLU A 144 1.06 9.38 -0.09
N VAL A 145 1.52 8.21 0.36
CA VAL A 145 1.12 6.92 -0.20
C VAL A 145 -0.38 6.68 -0.08
N VAL A 146 -0.96 6.90 1.10
CA VAL A 146 -2.41 6.76 1.32
C VAL A 146 -3.20 7.68 0.39
N ALA A 147 -2.80 8.94 0.32
CA ALA A 147 -3.52 9.93 -0.46
C ALA A 147 -3.44 9.63 -1.96
N MET A 148 -2.28 9.19 -2.46
CA MET A 148 -2.11 8.76 -3.84
C MET A 148 -2.89 7.47 -4.16
N PHE A 149 -2.87 6.50 -3.25
CA PHE A 149 -3.60 5.25 -3.45
C PHE A 149 -5.11 5.47 -3.55
N ILE A 150 -5.68 6.24 -2.62
CA ILE A 150 -7.13 6.50 -2.59
C ILE A 150 -7.58 7.28 -3.83
N ARG A 151 -6.81 8.31 -4.24
CA ARG A 151 -7.13 9.11 -5.43
C ARG A 151 -7.13 8.31 -6.73
N HIS A 152 -6.22 7.32 -6.81
CA HIS A 152 -5.98 6.53 -8.02
C HIS A 152 -6.28 5.05 -7.81
N CYS A 153 -7.25 4.73 -6.94
CA CYS A 153 -7.57 3.33 -6.64
C CYS A 153 -8.05 2.62 -7.92
N PRO A 154 -7.40 1.52 -8.36
CA PRO A 154 -7.73 0.87 -9.63
C PRO A 154 -9.03 0.06 -9.57
N ASP A 155 -9.54 -0.24 -8.37
CA ASP A 155 -10.81 -0.96 -8.19
C ASP A 155 -11.95 0.01 -7.82
N PRO A 156 -13.05 0.04 -8.61
CA PRO A 156 -14.18 0.92 -8.35
C PRO A 156 -14.91 0.63 -7.03
N GLY A 157 -14.97 -0.63 -6.58
CA GLY A 157 -15.64 -1.01 -5.34
C GLY A 157 -14.90 -0.48 -4.11
N LEU A 158 -13.59 -0.69 -4.05
CA LEU A 158 -12.71 -0.11 -3.04
C LEU A 158 -12.72 1.42 -3.09
N CYS A 159 -12.73 2.02 -4.29
CA CYS A 159 -12.83 3.47 -4.44
C CYS A 159 -14.08 4.04 -3.75
N LEU A 160 -15.23 3.34 -3.81
CA LEU A 160 -16.44 3.75 -3.09
C LEU A 160 -16.27 3.67 -1.58
N ILE A 161 -15.64 2.62 -1.06
CA ILE A 161 -15.35 2.49 0.38
C ILE A 161 -14.48 3.65 0.86
N PHE A 162 -13.47 4.05 0.08
CA PHE A 162 -12.59 5.15 0.46
C PHE A 162 -13.28 6.54 0.44
N LYS A 163 -14.46 6.66 -0.18
CA LYS A 163 -15.27 7.90 -0.14
C LYS A 163 -16.10 8.04 1.14
N CYS A 164 -16.23 6.99 1.96
CA CYS A 164 -17.02 7.03 3.19
C CYS A 164 -16.38 7.87 4.32
N LYS A 165 -15.10 8.24 4.18
CA LYS A 165 -14.32 9.00 5.16
C LYS A 165 -13.43 10.01 4.43
N PRO A 166 -13.20 11.22 4.97
CA PRO A 166 -12.31 12.20 4.35
C PRO A 166 -10.89 11.66 4.12
N LEU A 167 -10.29 12.03 2.97
CA LEU A 167 -9.00 11.52 2.51
C LEU A 167 -7.89 11.56 3.58
N LEU A 168 -7.80 12.67 4.31
CA LEU A 168 -6.75 12.91 5.28
C LEU A 168 -6.88 12.10 6.58
N GLN A 169 -8.03 11.47 6.80
CA GLN A 169 -8.24 10.68 8.00
C GLN A 169 -7.93 9.20 7.79
N TRP A 170 -7.69 8.77 6.54
CA TRP A 170 -7.27 7.41 6.26
C TRP A 170 -5.84 7.19 6.73
N THR A 171 -5.62 6.09 7.43
CA THR A 171 -4.28 5.62 7.81
C THR A 171 -3.81 4.53 6.86
N ALA A 172 -2.49 4.34 6.75
CA ALA A 172 -1.92 3.25 5.95
C ALA A 172 -2.41 1.87 6.43
N GLY A 173 -2.59 1.71 7.76
CA GLY A 173 -3.13 0.49 8.35
C GLY A 173 -4.57 0.20 7.93
N GLU A 174 -5.47 1.20 7.99
CA GLU A 174 -6.85 1.06 7.53
C GLU A 174 -6.92 0.72 6.04
N VAL A 175 -6.12 1.38 5.20
CA VAL A 175 -6.07 1.08 3.76
C VAL A 175 -5.60 -0.35 3.52
N HIS A 176 -4.55 -0.78 4.22
CA HIS A 176 -4.03 -2.14 4.12
C HIS A 176 -5.07 -3.18 4.53
N GLU A 177 -5.78 -2.97 5.64
CA GLU A 177 -6.84 -3.86 6.10
C GLU A 177 -7.96 -4.01 5.06
N ARG A 178 -8.42 -2.89 4.45
CA ARG A 178 -9.43 -2.95 3.38
C ARG A 178 -8.94 -3.70 2.15
N LEU A 179 -7.66 -3.58 1.83
CA LEU A 179 -7.06 -4.31 0.70
C LEU A 179 -7.01 -5.82 0.97
N GLU A 180 -6.64 -6.23 2.18
CA GLU A 180 -6.64 -7.63 2.59
C GLU A 180 -8.06 -8.23 2.58
N GLU A 181 -9.05 -7.50 3.11
CA GLU A 181 -10.46 -7.89 3.09
C GLU A 181 -10.96 -8.10 1.67
N HIS A 182 -10.75 -7.12 0.80
CA HIS A 182 -11.12 -7.21 -0.61
C HIS A 182 -10.43 -8.40 -1.32
N GLN A 183 -9.17 -8.67 -0.99
CA GLN A 183 -8.47 -9.84 -1.54
C GLN A 183 -9.09 -11.16 -1.07
N ARG A 184 -9.53 -11.26 0.20
CA ARG A 184 -10.23 -12.45 0.72
C ARG A 184 -11.59 -12.63 0.05
N GLU A 185 -12.37 -11.56 -0.11
CA GLU A 185 -13.68 -11.61 -0.75
C GLU A 185 -13.59 -12.05 -2.22
N ASN A 186 -12.62 -11.52 -2.97
CA ASN A 186 -12.43 -11.91 -4.37
C ASN A 186 -12.02 -13.39 -4.49
N LYS A 187 -11.17 -13.88 -3.58
CA LYS A 187 -10.85 -15.33 -3.53
C LYS A 187 -12.09 -16.18 -3.24
N ALA A 188 -12.97 -15.75 -2.33
CA ALA A 188 -14.21 -16.47 -2.01
C ALA A 188 -15.20 -16.50 -3.19
N LYS A 189 -15.36 -15.38 -3.91
CA LYS A 189 -16.21 -15.29 -5.11
C LYS A 189 -15.74 -16.24 -6.22
N HIS A 190 -14.42 -16.44 -6.37
CA HIS A 190 -13.86 -17.39 -7.35
C HIS A 190 -13.85 -18.85 -6.89
N SER A 191 -13.91 -19.12 -5.59
CA SER A 191 -13.97 -20.49 -5.05
C SER A 191 -15.38 -21.10 -5.02
N THR A 192 -16.42 -20.31 -5.33
CA THR A 192 -17.80 -20.80 -5.29
C THR A 192 -18.18 -21.41 -6.65
N CYS A 193 -18.16 -22.76 -6.75
CA CYS A 193 -18.83 -23.51 -7.82
C CYS A 193 -20.36 -23.24 -7.79
N PRO A 194 -21.09 -23.46 -8.91
CA PRO A 194 -22.47 -23.01 -9.05
C PRO A 194 -23.41 -23.67 -8.02
N PRO A 195 -24.53 -23.01 -7.65
CA PRO A 195 -25.41 -23.52 -6.62
C PRO A 195 -26.07 -24.81 -7.08
N VAL A 196 -25.82 -25.90 -6.33
CA VAL A 196 -26.65 -27.10 -6.41
C VAL A 196 -28.00 -26.72 -5.81
N THR A 197 -29.01 -26.54 -6.65
CA THR A 197 -30.42 -26.44 -6.26
C THR A 197 -30.81 -27.70 -5.48
N VAL A 198 -30.88 -27.59 -4.16
CA VAL A 198 -31.53 -28.61 -3.32
C VAL A 198 -33.01 -28.28 -3.26
N SER A 199 -33.84 -29.02 -4.00
CA SER A 199 -35.30 -28.99 -3.85
C SER A 199 -35.69 -29.53 -2.48
N LEU A 200 -36.12 -28.65 -1.57
CA LEU A 200 -36.85 -29.03 -0.37
C LEU A 200 -38.25 -29.52 -0.77
N LYS A 201 -38.53 -30.82 -0.61
CA LYS A 201 -39.91 -31.34 -0.60
C LYS A 201 -40.42 -31.31 0.85
N GLN A 202 -41.35 -30.41 1.13
CA GLN A 202 -42.15 -30.41 2.35
C GLN A 202 -42.98 -31.70 2.45
N GLY A 203 -42.77 -32.46 3.52
CA GLY A 203 -43.65 -33.55 3.94
C GLY A 203 -44.40 -33.13 5.20
N VAL A 204 -45.67 -32.77 5.05
CA VAL A 204 -46.64 -32.61 6.14
C VAL A 204 -47.03 -34.00 6.63
N SER A 205 -46.92 -34.28 7.93
CA SER A 205 -47.79 -35.28 8.58
C SER A 205 -47.83 -35.15 10.11
N SER A 206 -49.04 -35.12 10.64
CA SER A 206 -49.46 -35.44 12.01
C SER A 206 -50.88 -36.03 11.88
N PRO A 207 -51.49 -36.73 12.87
CA PRO A 207 -51.06 -36.97 14.26
C PRO A 207 -51.30 -38.43 14.75
N VAL A 208 -51.07 -38.72 16.07
CA VAL A 208 -51.97 -39.45 17.02
C VAL A 208 -51.25 -40.34 18.09
N ALA A 209 -51.68 -40.13 19.34
CA ALA A 209 -51.81 -41.01 20.53
C ALA A 209 -50.65 -41.30 21.54
N LEU A 210 -50.99 -41.01 22.81
CA LEU A 210 -50.44 -41.35 24.16
C LEU A 210 -50.71 -42.85 24.57
N PRO A 211 -50.36 -43.42 25.77
CA PRO A 211 -49.99 -42.79 27.09
C PRO A 211 -48.94 -43.49 28.04
N LYS A 212 -48.60 -42.77 29.16
CA LYS A 212 -48.25 -43.20 30.57
C LYS A 212 -46.85 -43.82 30.85
N ASP A 213 -46.13 -43.57 31.97
CA ASP A 213 -46.47 -43.31 33.39
C ASP A 213 -45.44 -42.39 34.15
N ASN A 214 -45.86 -41.88 35.33
CA ASN A 214 -45.21 -40.96 36.31
C ASN A 214 -44.62 -41.75 37.52
N PRO A 215 -44.16 -41.21 38.70
CA PRO A 215 -44.14 -39.83 39.28
C PRO A 215 -42.79 -39.39 39.96
N VAL A 216 -42.58 -38.16 40.48
CA VAL A 216 -42.87 -37.70 41.87
C VAL A 216 -42.43 -36.21 42.11
N ALA A 217 -43.28 -35.44 42.82
CA ALA A 217 -43.10 -34.24 43.70
C ALA A 217 -42.54 -32.90 43.14
N ALA A 218 -42.96 -31.69 43.56
CA ALA A 218 -44.03 -31.17 44.43
C ALA A 218 -44.11 -29.60 44.33
N ALA A 219 -45.30 -29.06 44.63
CA ALA A 219 -45.63 -27.71 45.16
C ALA A 219 -45.64 -26.45 44.25
N ALA A 220 -46.63 -25.58 44.53
CA ALA A 220 -47.28 -24.54 43.70
C ALA A 220 -46.93 -23.07 44.12
N PRO A 221 -47.73 -22.01 43.80
CA PRO A 221 -48.20 -21.44 42.51
C PRO A 221 -47.86 -19.92 42.36
N ARG A 222 -47.86 -19.33 41.14
CA ARG A 222 -48.20 -17.90 40.84
C ARG A 222 -48.18 -17.52 39.33
N PRO A 223 -48.66 -16.32 38.88
CA PRO A 223 -49.82 -16.16 37.98
C PRO A 223 -49.49 -15.75 36.51
N ALA A 224 -50.57 -15.50 35.74
CA ALA A 224 -50.71 -15.20 34.31
C ALA A 224 -49.81 -14.09 33.69
N PRO A 225 -49.67 -14.04 32.35
CA PRO A 225 -48.55 -13.38 31.67
C PRO A 225 -48.82 -11.89 31.35
N VAL A 226 -47.77 -11.09 31.52
CA VAL A 226 -47.64 -9.73 30.95
C VAL A 226 -47.10 -9.83 29.53
N ALA A 227 -47.75 -9.14 28.59
CA ALA A 227 -47.35 -9.02 27.20
C ALA A 227 -45.96 -8.38 27.07
N ALA A 228 -45.01 -9.10 26.47
CA ALA A 228 -43.71 -8.57 26.10
C ALA A 228 -43.79 -7.91 24.72
N SER A 229 -43.66 -6.58 24.68
CA SER A 229 -43.37 -5.82 23.46
C SER A 229 -42.09 -6.36 22.81
N SER A 230 -42.26 -7.02 21.67
CA SER A 230 -41.17 -7.52 20.84
C SER A 230 -40.70 -6.39 19.93
N HIS A 231 -39.74 -5.58 20.38
CA HIS A 231 -39.06 -4.63 19.49
C HIS A 231 -38.09 -5.40 18.59
N ASN A 232 -38.50 -5.65 17.34
CA ASN A 232 -37.62 -6.11 16.27
C ASN A 232 -36.73 -4.94 15.80
N PRO A 233 -35.39 -5.05 15.85
CA PRO A 233 -34.47 -4.00 15.37
C PRO A 233 -34.37 -3.91 13.84
N ALA A 234 -35.14 -4.71 13.09
CA ALA A 234 -35.13 -4.75 11.62
C ALA A 234 -36.03 -3.68 10.95
N GLU A 235 -37.04 -3.17 11.66
CA GLU A 235 -37.96 -2.13 11.21
C GLU A 235 -37.28 -0.80 10.81
N PRO A 236 -36.36 -0.22 11.61
CA PRO A 236 -35.74 1.06 11.26
C PRO A 236 -34.85 0.97 10.01
N PHE A 237 -34.19 -0.17 9.80
CA PHE A 237 -33.35 -0.37 8.60
C PHE A 237 -34.19 -0.56 7.34
N ALA A 238 -35.31 -1.27 7.42
CA ALA A 238 -36.23 -1.41 6.29
C ALA A 238 -36.81 -0.05 5.86
N GLN A 239 -37.10 0.84 6.81
CA GLN A 239 -37.54 2.21 6.51
C GLN A 239 -36.45 3.05 5.85
N VAL A 240 -35.19 2.93 6.28
CA VAL A 240 -34.06 3.65 5.65
C VAL A 240 -33.85 3.16 4.21
N ILE A 241 -33.91 1.85 3.97
CA ILE A 241 -33.81 1.27 2.63
C ILE A 241 -34.94 1.79 1.73
N ALA A 242 -36.18 1.77 2.20
CA ALA A 242 -37.33 2.28 1.46
C ALA A 242 -37.25 3.78 1.16
N LEU A 243 -36.65 4.58 2.06
CA LEU A 243 -36.41 6.00 1.82
C LEU A 243 -35.33 6.22 0.75
N LEU A 244 -34.25 5.44 0.78
CA LEU A 244 -33.19 5.50 -0.22
C LEU A 244 -33.69 5.07 -1.60
N GLU A 245 -34.51 4.02 -1.68
CA GLU A 245 -35.17 3.57 -2.90
C GLU A 245 -36.07 4.67 -3.49
N ARG A 246 -36.89 5.34 -2.68
CA ARG A 246 -37.70 6.48 -3.13
C ARG A 246 -36.86 7.66 -3.62
N VAL A 247 -35.71 7.93 -3.01
CA VAL A 247 -34.81 9.01 -3.46
C VAL A 247 -34.16 8.67 -4.81
N LEU A 248 -33.83 7.40 -5.03
CA LEU A 248 -33.31 6.92 -6.32
C LEU A 248 -34.38 6.97 -7.43
N GLU A 249 -35.64 6.68 -7.10
CA GLU A 249 -36.79 6.75 -8.01
C GLU A 249 -37.22 8.19 -8.33
N GLN A 250 -36.91 9.16 -7.46
CA GLN A 250 -37.23 10.58 -7.66
C GLN A 250 -36.24 11.34 -8.56
N ARG A 251 -35.37 10.65 -9.31
CA ARG A 251 -34.56 11.32 -10.35
C ARG A 251 -35.49 11.80 -11.48
N PRO A 252 -35.56 13.11 -11.78
CA PRO A 252 -36.31 13.57 -12.94
C PRO A 252 -35.69 12.97 -14.21
N GLN A 253 -36.48 12.23 -14.97
CA GLN A 253 -36.24 12.00 -16.40
C GLN A 253 -36.25 13.38 -17.08
N GLN A 254 -35.09 14.01 -17.24
CA GLN A 254 -34.96 15.09 -18.20
C GLN A 254 -34.93 14.46 -19.59
N THR A 255 -36.05 14.67 -20.26
CA THR A 255 -36.39 14.35 -21.62
C THR A 255 -35.35 14.83 -22.62
N VAL A 256 -35.12 13.97 -23.60
CA VAL A 256 -34.46 14.24 -24.87
C VAL A 256 -35.23 15.34 -25.60
N GLU A 257 -34.59 16.49 -25.84
CA GLU A 257 -34.97 17.37 -26.95
C GLU A 257 -33.88 17.35 -28.01
N THR A 258 -34.29 16.86 -29.17
CA THR A 258 -33.59 16.92 -30.45
C THR A 258 -33.91 18.27 -31.09
N ASN A 259 -32.90 19.07 -31.41
CA ASN A 259 -32.84 19.74 -32.73
C ASN A 259 -31.46 20.36 -32.99
N GLY A 260 -31.09 20.27 -34.27
CA GLY A 260 -29.72 20.34 -34.75
C GLY A 260 -29.11 21.72 -34.81
N SER A 261 -27.77 21.74 -34.77
CA SER A 261 -26.93 22.51 -35.68
C SER A 261 -25.52 21.90 -35.72
N ARG A 262 -25.06 21.56 -36.92
CA ARG A 262 -23.77 20.93 -37.24
C ARG A 262 -22.81 22.02 -37.79
N PRO A 263 -21.57 21.69 -38.16
CA PRO A 263 -20.34 21.81 -37.38
C PRO A 263 -19.46 22.99 -37.84
N GLN A 264 -18.57 23.50 -36.96
CA GLN A 264 -17.42 24.28 -37.41
C GLN A 264 -16.09 23.73 -36.89
N GLN A 265 -15.12 23.83 -37.80
CA GLN A 265 -13.88 23.11 -37.89
C GLN A 265 -12.77 23.72 -37.03
N ARG A 266 -11.86 22.83 -36.61
CA ARG A 266 -10.39 22.98 -36.58
C ARG A 266 -9.82 24.31 -36.07
N PHE A 267 -9.13 24.23 -34.93
CA PHE A 267 -7.78 24.79 -34.83
C PHE A 267 -6.83 23.82 -34.11
N ARG A 268 -6.06 23.07 -34.91
CA ARG A 268 -4.76 22.54 -34.47
C ARG A 268 -3.81 23.75 -34.38
N ARG A 269 -3.40 24.17 -33.18
CA ARG A 269 -2.26 25.09 -33.05
C ARG A 269 -0.97 24.27 -33.09
N ARG A 270 -0.31 24.31 -34.25
CA ARG A 270 1.14 24.10 -34.35
C ARG A 270 1.81 25.26 -33.62
N LEU A 271 2.68 24.98 -32.66
CA LEU A 271 3.59 25.97 -32.11
C LEU A 271 4.77 26.11 -33.07
N ASN A 272 4.96 27.32 -33.60
CA ASN A 272 6.08 27.71 -34.45
C ASN A 272 7.16 28.34 -33.54
N PRO A 273 8.47 28.04 -33.68
CA PRO A 273 9.47 28.29 -32.62
C PRO A 273 10.07 29.71 -32.52
N SER A 274 9.44 30.76 -33.06
CA SER A 274 10.13 32.05 -33.24
C SER A 274 9.32 33.28 -32.85
N LEU A 275 8.82 33.33 -31.60
CA LEU A 275 8.36 34.58 -30.99
C LEU A 275 8.87 34.66 -29.53
N PRO A 276 9.53 35.77 -29.12
CA PRO A 276 10.07 35.92 -27.78
C PRO A 276 8.98 36.08 -26.71
N CYS A 277 9.23 35.51 -25.53
CA CYS A 277 8.33 35.48 -24.39
C CYS A 277 8.20 36.86 -23.73
N ALA A 278 6.96 37.35 -23.55
CA ALA A 278 6.65 38.64 -22.93
C ALA A 278 6.93 38.71 -21.40
N ILE A 279 7.49 37.65 -20.79
CA ILE A 279 7.84 37.59 -19.37
C ILE A 279 9.38 37.59 -19.17
N CYS A 280 10.15 37.28 -20.22
CA CYS A 280 11.60 37.31 -20.21
C CYS A 280 12.07 38.46 -21.11
N GLY A 281 11.94 39.69 -20.63
CA GLY A 281 12.54 40.85 -21.30
C GLY A 281 14.06 40.68 -21.35
N GLY A 282 14.62 40.60 -22.55
CA GLY A 282 16.05 40.59 -22.79
C GLY A 282 16.63 42.01 -22.72
N GLY A 283 17.65 42.15 -21.88
CA GLY A 283 18.57 43.28 -21.77
C GLY A 283 19.78 42.80 -20.98
#